data_AF-A0AAW1SKI3-F1
#
_entry.id   AF-A0AAW1SKI3-F1
#
_cell.length_a   1.000
_cell.length_b   1.000
_cell.length_c   1.000
_cell.angle_alpha   90.00
_cell.angle_beta   90.00
_cell.angle_gamma   90.00
#
_symmetry.space_group_name_H-M   'P 1'
#
loop_
_entity.id
_entity.type
_entity.pdbx_description
1 polymer ?
#
loop_
_entity_poly.entity_id
_entity_poly.type
_entity_poly.pdbx_seq_one_letter_code
_entity_poly.pdbx_strand_id
1 'polypeptide(L)'
;MLLFFLVPLAVLGVLSTALVVFLLGVPLVTLPHGKSGQPRKLMAGRYTAPPPPTDVVAIIVGLQIRQLWRVTEWVPVVIANLSLLYGLSQGVGGEGFLSSQLFVGNPLINIQYWRSFDDLVAYSRRPANQHFVRWVKFSQKLKAGNVKSIGLFHEVYKAQPEHLRPSTYRWSRQV
;
A
#
# COMPACT_ATOMS: atom_id res chain seq x y z
N MET A 1 56.91 2.67 7.85
CA MET A 1 56.11 3.72 7.17
C MET A 1 54.73 3.15 6.90
N LEU A 2 53.84 3.25 7.91
CA LEU A 2 52.44 2.80 7.84
C LEU A 2 51.60 3.90 7.17
N LEU A 3 50.90 3.58 6.08
CA LEU A 3 49.83 4.44 5.53
C LEU A 3 48.47 3.88 5.95
N PHE A 4 47.76 4.64 6.76
CA PHE A 4 46.35 4.46 7.10
C PHE A 4 45.47 4.81 5.89
N PHE A 5 44.73 3.84 5.35
CA PHE A 5 43.56 4.13 4.50
C PHE A 5 42.37 4.48 5.40
N LEU A 6 42.15 5.78 5.60
CA LEU A 6 40.92 6.34 6.14
C LEU A 6 39.83 6.24 5.06
N VAL A 7 39.07 5.15 5.07
CA VAL A 7 37.75 5.15 4.44
C VAL A 7 36.84 5.98 5.35
N PRO A 8 36.18 7.04 4.87
CA PRO A 8 35.32 7.87 5.72
C PRO A 8 34.18 7.01 6.29
N LEU A 9 34.04 7.01 7.62
CA LEU A 9 32.93 6.37 8.37
C LEU A 9 31.53 6.80 7.88
N ALA A 10 31.43 7.84 7.05
CA ALA A 10 30.19 8.27 6.41
C ALA A 10 29.68 7.31 5.31
N VAL A 11 30.55 6.50 4.68
CA VAL A 11 30.13 5.59 3.59
C VAL A 11 29.57 4.27 4.13
N LEU A 12 30.02 3.83 5.30
CA LEU A 12 29.50 2.64 5.99
C LEU A 12 28.13 2.87 6.67
N GLY A 13 27.76 4.12 6.97
CA GLY A 13 26.45 4.46 7.54
C GLY A 13 25.28 4.45 6.53
N VAL A 14 25.56 4.71 5.25
CA VAL A 14 24.53 4.79 4.18
C VAL A 14 24.17 3.41 3.64
N LEU A 15 25.12 2.47 3.60
CA LEU A 15 24.87 1.07 3.24
C LEU A 15 24.15 0.29 4.36
N SER A 16 24.33 0.67 5.63
CA SER A 16 23.74 -0.03 6.77
C SER A 16 22.22 0.20 6.91
N THR A 17 21.72 1.40 6.59
CA THR A 17 20.29 1.71 6.75
C THR A 17 19.42 1.31 5.55
N ALA A 18 19.97 1.29 4.33
CA ALA A 18 19.30 0.70 3.18
C ALA A 18 19.13 -0.82 3.34
N LEU A 19 20.13 -1.48 3.94
CA LEU A 19 20.10 -2.91 4.19
C LEU A 19 19.11 -3.28 5.31
N VAL A 20 18.91 -2.44 6.33
CA VAL A 20 17.96 -2.74 7.43
C VAL A 20 16.50 -2.66 6.99
N VAL A 21 16.12 -1.77 6.06
CA VAL A 21 14.75 -1.76 5.51
C VAL A 21 14.52 -2.92 4.53
N PHE A 22 15.61 -3.46 3.94
CA PHE A 22 15.55 -4.61 3.03
C PHE A 22 15.73 -5.98 3.74
N LEU A 23 16.39 -6.01 4.92
CA LEU A 23 16.68 -7.20 5.74
C LEU A 23 15.78 -7.36 6.96
N LEU A 24 15.06 -6.31 7.39
CA LEU A 24 13.91 -6.50 8.25
C LEU A 24 12.88 -7.22 7.40
N GLY A 25 12.90 -8.55 7.49
CA GLY A 25 11.86 -9.44 7.01
C GLY A 25 10.52 -9.06 7.61
N VAL A 26 9.93 -7.99 7.09
CA VAL A 26 8.49 -7.84 7.02
C VAL A 26 8.12 -9.05 6.15
N PRO A 27 7.56 -10.11 6.74
CA PRO A 27 7.09 -11.21 5.92
C PRO A 27 6.23 -10.57 4.86
N LEU A 28 6.38 -10.98 3.61
CA LEU A 28 5.46 -10.69 2.53
C LEU A 28 4.06 -10.67 3.14
N VAL A 29 3.55 -9.48 3.49
CA VAL A 29 2.20 -9.34 4.02
C VAL A 29 1.39 -9.41 2.75
N THR A 30 1.22 -10.64 2.28
CA THR A 30 0.10 -11.01 1.45
C THR A 30 -1.11 -10.68 2.31
N LEU A 31 -1.56 -9.42 2.23
CA LEU A 31 -2.85 -9.07 2.79
C LEU A 31 -3.83 -10.07 2.16
N PRO A 32 -4.64 -10.75 2.98
CA PRO A 32 -5.54 -11.77 2.50
C PRO A 32 -6.39 -11.17 1.38
N HIS A 33 -6.37 -11.82 0.23
CA HIS A 33 -7.13 -11.39 -0.93
C HIS A 33 -8.60 -11.70 -0.67
N GLY A 34 -9.34 -10.73 -0.14
CA GLY A 34 -10.78 -10.81 0.12
C GLY A 34 -11.14 -10.64 1.59
N LYS A 35 -12.43 -10.40 1.85
CA LYS A 35 -13.01 -10.11 3.17
C LYS A 35 -12.76 -11.18 4.25
N SER A 36 -12.28 -12.37 3.90
CA SER A 36 -12.29 -13.53 4.81
C SER A 36 -11.03 -13.71 5.65
N GLY A 37 -9.92 -13.00 5.40
CA GLY A 37 -8.69 -13.19 6.21
C GLY A 37 -8.00 -14.55 6.06
N GLN A 38 -8.65 -15.53 5.40
CA GLN A 38 -8.20 -16.91 5.30
C GLN A 38 -7.28 -17.11 4.09
N PRO A 39 -6.19 -17.88 4.22
CA PRO A 39 -5.36 -18.25 3.08
C PRO A 39 -6.20 -19.05 2.08
N ARG A 40 -6.26 -18.58 0.84
CA ARG A 40 -7.00 -19.25 -0.23
C ARG A 40 -6.32 -20.59 -0.53
N LYS A 41 -7.07 -21.70 -0.49
CA LYS A 41 -6.56 -23.01 -0.92
C LYS A 41 -5.97 -22.88 -2.32
N LEU A 42 -4.71 -23.29 -2.51
CA LEU A 42 -4.08 -23.29 -3.82
C LEU A 42 -4.82 -24.29 -4.71
N MET A 43 -5.61 -23.77 -5.65
CA MET A 43 -6.33 -24.58 -6.61
C MET A 43 -5.50 -24.62 -7.89
N ALA A 44 -4.99 -25.81 -8.24
CA ALA A 44 -4.26 -26.01 -9.48
C ALA A 44 -5.24 -26.01 -10.65
N GLY A 45 -4.94 -25.24 -11.70
CA GLY A 45 -5.78 -25.15 -12.89
C GLY A 45 -5.95 -23.75 -13.45
N ARG A 46 -6.82 -23.63 -14.44
CA ARG A 46 -7.24 -22.36 -15.04
C ARG A 46 -8.62 -21.99 -14.51
N TYR A 47 -8.72 -20.80 -13.93
CA TYR A 47 -9.96 -20.26 -13.39
C TYR A 47 -10.26 -18.93 -14.08
N THR A 48 -11.54 -18.67 -14.32
CA THR A 48 -11.99 -17.40 -14.89
C THR A 48 -13.04 -16.83 -13.95
N ALA A 49 -12.82 -15.62 -13.47
CA ALA A 49 -13.86 -14.85 -12.81
C ALA A 49 -14.67 -14.09 -13.87
N PRO A 50 -16.01 -14.15 -13.84
CA PRO A 50 -16.82 -13.31 -14.71
C PRO A 50 -16.58 -11.83 -14.40
N PRO A 51 -16.76 -10.93 -15.37
CA PRO A 51 -16.77 -9.50 -15.10
C PRO A 51 -17.83 -9.18 -14.03
N PRO A 52 -17.55 -8.20 -13.14
CA PRO A 52 -18.53 -7.77 -12.17
C PRO A 52 -19.74 -7.15 -12.88
N PRO A 53 -20.96 -7.34 -12.34
CA PRO A 53 -22.19 -6.82 -12.94
C PRO A 53 -22.32 -5.30 -12.83
N THR A 54 -21.47 -4.65 -12.03
CA THR A 54 -21.47 -3.22 -11.75
C THR A 54 -20.09 -2.63 -11.97
N ASP A 55 -20.02 -1.30 -11.96
CA ASP A 55 -18.77 -0.56 -11.96
C ASP A 55 -17.78 -1.09 -10.90
N VAL A 56 -16.50 -0.90 -11.18
CA VAL A 56 -15.42 -1.10 -10.22
C VAL A 56 -14.56 0.15 -10.18
N VAL A 57 -14.17 0.54 -8.98
CA VAL A 57 -13.24 1.64 -8.76
C VAL A 57 -11.93 1.10 -8.20
N ALA A 58 -10.82 1.47 -8.83
CA ALA A 58 -9.49 1.21 -8.32
C ALA A 58 -8.87 2.53 -7.84
N ILE A 59 -8.39 2.57 -6.61
CA ILE A 59 -7.53 3.65 -6.11
C ILE A 59 -6.12 3.11 -5.92
N ILE A 60 -5.15 3.76 -6.56
CA ILE A 60 -3.72 3.51 -6.37
C ILE A 60 -3.19 4.62 -5.47
N VAL A 61 -2.60 4.26 -4.34
CA VAL A 61 -1.97 5.20 -3.40
C VAL A 61 -0.50 4.86 -3.31
N GLY A 62 0.37 5.80 -3.64
CA GLY A 62 1.81 5.61 -3.57
C GLY A 62 2.47 6.55 -2.57
N LEU A 63 3.38 5.99 -1.78
CA LEU A 63 4.24 6.72 -0.84
C LEU A 63 5.70 6.49 -1.23
N GLN A 64 6.36 7.55 -1.68
CA GLN A 64 7.77 7.55 -2.05
C GLN A 64 8.60 8.18 -0.93
N ILE A 65 9.60 7.47 -0.42
CA ILE A 65 10.56 8.01 0.55
C ILE A 65 11.72 8.63 -0.22
N ARG A 66 11.93 9.95 -0.09
CA ARG A 66 12.98 10.72 -0.77
C ARG A 66 14.22 10.93 0.09
N GLN A 67 14.06 10.99 1.41
CA GLN A 67 15.16 11.23 2.36
C GLN A 67 15.13 10.16 3.47
N LEU A 68 15.84 9.04 3.24
CA LEU A 68 15.79 7.86 4.12
C LEU A 68 16.15 8.18 5.59
N TRP A 69 17.08 9.11 5.82
CA TRP A 69 17.56 9.50 7.16
C TRP A 69 16.55 10.30 7.99
N ARG A 70 15.48 10.85 7.39
CA ARG A 70 14.45 11.62 8.10
C ARG A 70 13.34 10.71 8.62
N VAL A 71 13.73 9.69 9.38
CA VAL A 71 12.86 8.61 9.85
C VAL A 71 11.63 9.09 10.62
N THR A 72 11.77 10.15 11.42
CA THR A 72 10.68 10.71 12.23
C THR A 72 9.58 11.35 11.40
N GLU A 73 9.85 11.71 10.14
CA GLU A 73 8.85 12.25 9.23
C GLU A 73 8.10 11.15 8.47
N TRP A 74 8.82 10.16 7.94
CA TRP A 74 8.20 9.18 7.04
C TRP A 74 7.67 7.92 7.75
N VAL A 75 8.29 7.47 8.85
CA VAL A 75 7.86 6.26 9.58
C VAL A 75 6.41 6.37 10.08
N PRO A 76 5.96 7.47 10.72
CA PRO A 76 4.58 7.58 11.17
C PRO A 76 3.56 7.51 10.02
N VAL A 77 3.93 7.98 8.83
CA VAL A 77 3.07 7.96 7.64
C VAL A 77 2.94 6.54 7.10
N VAL A 78 4.06 5.79 7.01
CA VAL A 78 4.06 4.37 6.65
C VAL A 78 3.16 3.58 7.61
N ILE A 79 3.35 3.74 8.93
CA ILE A 79 2.56 3.04 9.94
C ILE A 79 1.07 3.38 9.81
N ALA A 80 0.72 4.65 9.56
CA ALA A 80 -0.67 5.05 9.38
C ALA A 80 -1.32 4.38 8.14
N ASN A 81 -0.59 4.30 7.03
CA ASN A 81 -1.06 3.63 5.82
C ASN A 81 -1.23 2.11 6.01
N LEU A 82 -0.29 1.46 6.70
CA LEU A 82 -0.39 0.03 7.03
C LEU A 82 -1.55 -0.25 8.00
N SER A 83 -1.75 0.63 8.99
CA SER A 83 -2.87 0.51 9.95
C SER A 83 -4.23 0.64 9.25
N LEU A 84 -4.35 1.54 8.28
CA LEU A 84 -5.54 1.66 7.43
C LEU A 84 -5.81 0.35 6.70
N LEU A 85 -4.80 -0.18 6.02
CA LEU A 85 -4.90 -1.43 5.26
C LEU A 85 -5.28 -2.62 6.12
N TYR A 86 -4.70 -2.69 7.32
CA TYR A 86 -5.08 -3.69 8.30
C TYR A 86 -6.57 -3.57 8.66
N GLY A 87 -7.05 -2.38 8.99
CA GLY A 87 -8.48 -2.15 9.26
C GLY A 87 -9.39 -2.56 8.09
N LEU A 88 -9.00 -2.23 6.86
CA LEU A 88 -9.72 -2.67 5.66
C LEU A 88 -9.79 -4.21 5.55
N SER A 89 -8.69 -4.92 5.85
CA SER A 89 -8.67 -6.39 5.86
C SER A 89 -9.56 -7.01 6.96
N GLN A 90 -9.78 -6.27 8.05
CA GLN A 90 -10.70 -6.67 9.14
C GLN A 90 -12.17 -6.27 8.87
N GLY A 91 -12.50 -5.83 7.66
CA GLY A 91 -13.89 -5.51 7.28
C GLY A 91 -14.36 -4.09 7.63
N VAL A 92 -13.49 -3.22 8.15
CA VAL A 92 -13.82 -1.81 8.46
C VAL A 92 -14.22 -1.02 7.20
N GLY A 93 -13.79 -1.49 6.02
CA GLY A 93 -14.19 -0.93 4.71
C GLY A 93 -15.67 -1.05 4.38
N GLY A 94 -16.43 -1.84 5.15
CA GLY A 94 -17.84 -2.10 4.90
C GLY A 94 -18.06 -2.91 3.61
N GLU A 95 -19.29 -2.87 3.10
CA GLU A 95 -19.64 -3.71 1.95
C GLU A 95 -18.99 -3.27 0.65
N GLY A 96 -18.73 -1.97 0.50
CA GLY A 96 -18.17 -1.36 -0.71
C GLY A 96 -16.68 -1.63 -0.95
N PHE A 97 -15.92 -1.99 0.09
CA PHE A 97 -14.54 -2.42 -0.07
C PHE A 97 -14.46 -3.87 -0.57
N LEU A 98 -13.73 -4.09 -1.66
CA LEU A 98 -13.63 -5.40 -2.30
C LEU A 98 -12.33 -6.11 -1.93
N SER A 99 -11.19 -5.44 -2.11
CA SER A 99 -9.87 -5.97 -1.79
C SER A 99 -8.80 -4.89 -1.84
N SER A 100 -7.62 -5.18 -1.30
CA SER A 100 -6.42 -4.35 -1.46
C SER A 100 -5.19 -5.21 -1.69
N GLN A 101 -4.23 -4.67 -2.43
CA GLN A 101 -2.90 -5.26 -2.63
C GLN A 101 -1.84 -4.23 -2.24
N LEU A 102 -0.85 -4.69 -1.48
CA LEU A 102 0.28 -3.88 -1.06
C LEU A 102 1.54 -4.38 -1.77
N PHE A 103 2.21 -3.49 -2.48
CA PHE A 103 3.51 -3.73 -3.11
C PHE A 103 4.57 -2.97 -2.31
N VAL A 104 5.44 -3.72 -1.67
CA VAL A 104 6.55 -3.17 -0.88
C VAL A 104 7.68 -2.81 -1.84
N GLY A 105 8.06 -1.53 -1.82
CA GLY A 105 9.08 -0.95 -2.68
C GLY A 105 9.25 0.54 -2.34
N ASN A 106 9.95 1.27 -3.20
CA ASN A 106 9.98 2.73 -3.15
C ASN A 106 9.66 3.30 -4.54
N PRO A 107 8.39 3.65 -4.81
CA PRO A 107 7.33 3.88 -3.83
C PRO A 107 6.72 2.60 -3.23
N LEU A 108 6.23 2.71 -2.00
CA LEU A 108 5.28 1.78 -1.40
C LEU A 108 3.93 2.00 -2.07
N ILE A 109 3.39 0.99 -2.76
CA ILE A 109 2.17 1.12 -3.56
C ILE A 109 1.05 0.28 -2.94
N ASN A 110 -0.10 0.91 -2.74
CA ASN A 110 -1.33 0.27 -2.32
C ASN A 110 -2.39 0.41 -3.42
N ILE A 111 -2.90 -0.71 -3.93
CA ILE A 111 -4.01 -0.74 -4.88
C ILE A 111 -5.25 -1.25 -4.14
N GLN A 112 -6.32 -0.47 -4.10
CA GLN A 112 -7.58 -0.84 -3.47
C GLN A 112 -8.70 -0.89 -4.50
N TYR A 113 -9.55 -1.91 -4.41
CA TYR A 113 -10.72 -2.10 -5.25
C TYR A 113 -11.99 -1.85 -4.44
N TRP A 114 -12.89 -1.05 -5.03
CA TRP A 114 -14.13 -0.60 -4.46
C TRP A 114 -15.28 -0.86 -5.44
N ARG A 115 -16.47 -1.14 -4.90
CA ARG A 115 -17.70 -1.38 -5.68
C ARG A 115 -18.20 -0.11 -6.38
N SER A 116 -17.94 1.06 -5.81
CA SER A 116 -18.35 2.33 -6.41
C SER A 116 -17.44 3.47 -5.94
N PHE A 117 -17.47 4.58 -6.67
CA PHE A 117 -16.74 5.79 -6.27
C PHE A 117 -17.33 6.38 -5.00
N ASP A 118 -18.65 6.31 -4.84
CA ASP A 118 -19.35 6.80 -3.66
C ASP A 118 -18.98 6.00 -2.41
N ASP A 119 -18.87 4.67 -2.51
CA ASP A 119 -18.40 3.81 -1.41
C ASP A 119 -16.97 4.21 -0.97
N LEU A 120 -16.07 4.46 -1.94
CA LEU A 120 -14.71 4.94 -1.70
C LEU A 120 -14.70 6.31 -1.00
N VAL A 121 -15.46 7.27 -1.51
CA VAL A 121 -15.51 8.64 -0.97
C VAL A 121 -16.13 8.64 0.44
N ALA A 122 -17.23 7.91 0.62
CA ALA A 122 -17.90 7.77 1.91
C ALA A 122 -16.96 7.19 2.96
N TYR A 123 -16.19 6.16 2.62
CA TYR A 123 -15.18 5.61 3.52
C TYR A 123 -14.06 6.60 3.80
N SER A 124 -13.54 7.26 2.76
CA SER A 124 -12.40 8.18 2.85
C SER A 124 -12.70 9.43 3.68
N ARG A 125 -13.96 9.88 3.71
CA ARG A 125 -14.40 11.09 4.43
C ARG A 125 -15.09 10.80 5.76
N ARG A 126 -15.28 9.54 6.15
CA ARG A 126 -16.02 9.19 7.36
C ARG A 126 -15.31 9.79 8.60
N PRO A 127 -15.94 10.70 9.35
CA PRO A 127 -15.30 11.35 10.50
C PRO A 127 -14.93 10.39 11.63
N ALA A 128 -15.72 9.33 11.80
CA ALA A 128 -15.45 8.24 12.74
C ALA A 128 -14.21 7.41 12.36
N ASN A 129 -13.73 7.49 11.12
CA ASN A 129 -12.50 6.81 10.71
C ASN A 129 -11.29 7.63 11.13
N GLN A 130 -10.48 7.06 12.04
CA GLN A 130 -9.22 7.66 12.48
C GLN A 130 -8.28 8.00 11.32
N HIS A 131 -8.41 7.30 10.19
CA HIS A 131 -7.67 7.59 8.96
C HIS A 131 -7.90 9.01 8.44
N PHE A 132 -9.15 9.47 8.33
CA PHE A 132 -9.46 10.79 7.77
C PHE A 132 -8.89 11.91 8.66
N VAL A 133 -9.06 11.81 9.98
CA VAL A 133 -8.53 12.78 10.94
C VAL A 133 -6.99 12.84 10.88
N ARG A 134 -6.32 11.68 10.80
CA ARG A 134 -4.86 11.61 10.65
C ARG A 134 -4.41 12.22 9.32
N TRP A 135 -5.12 11.94 8.24
CA TRP A 135 -4.85 12.51 6.92
C TRP A 135 -4.99 14.03 6.89
N VAL A 136 -6.02 14.60 7.52
CA VAL A 136 -6.20 16.07 7.59
C VAL A 136 -5.02 16.73 8.31
N LYS A 137 -4.65 16.24 9.50
CA LYS A 137 -3.50 16.76 10.27
C LYS A 137 -2.20 16.65 9.48
N PHE A 138 -2.00 15.52 8.81
CA PHE A 138 -0.82 15.30 8.00
C PHE A 138 -0.78 16.21 6.76
N SER A 139 -1.91 16.39 6.08
CA SER A 139 -2.05 17.30 4.93
C SER A 139 -1.73 18.75 5.31
N GLN A 140 -2.10 19.18 6.51
CA GLN A 140 -1.72 20.49 7.03
C GLN A 140 -0.19 20.62 7.19
N LYS A 141 0.48 19.61 7.73
CA LYS A 141 1.95 19.59 7.85
C LYS A 141 2.65 19.60 6.49
N LEU A 142 2.12 18.86 5.50
CA LEU A 142 2.61 18.91 4.13
C LEU A 142 2.49 20.30 3.52
N LYS A 143 1.31 20.93 3.63
CA LYS A 143 1.05 22.28 3.11
C LYS A 143 1.94 23.35 3.75
N ALA A 144 2.25 23.19 5.03
CA ALA A 144 3.18 24.07 5.74
C ALA A 144 4.65 23.87 5.37
N GLY A 145 4.99 22.87 4.52
CA GLY A 145 6.37 22.58 4.14
C GLY A 145 7.20 21.87 5.22
N ASN A 146 6.53 21.39 6.28
CA ASN A 146 7.19 20.76 7.43
C ASN A 146 7.64 19.31 7.15
N VAL A 147 7.20 18.73 6.04
CA VAL A 147 7.53 17.37 5.64
C VAL A 147 8.07 17.42 4.21
N LYS A 148 9.36 17.08 4.04
CA LYS A 148 10.05 17.09 2.72
C LYS A 148 10.64 15.73 2.35
N SER A 149 10.63 14.80 3.30
CA SER A 149 11.22 13.48 3.15
C SER A 149 10.40 12.49 2.33
N ILE A 150 9.17 12.84 1.95
CA ILE A 150 8.24 11.96 1.24
C ILE A 150 7.55 12.63 0.06
N GLY A 151 7.23 11.83 -0.96
CA GLY A 151 6.27 12.14 -2.01
C GLY A 151 5.03 11.25 -1.85
N LEU A 152 3.87 11.80 -2.15
CA LEU A 152 2.60 11.07 -2.12
C LEU A 152 1.86 11.30 -3.43
N PHE A 153 1.25 10.25 -3.95
CA PHE A 153 0.32 10.34 -5.05
C PHE A 153 -0.88 9.43 -4.81
N HIS A 154 -2.00 9.80 -5.42
CA HIS A 154 -3.13 8.89 -5.56
C HIS A 154 -3.74 9.05 -6.94
N GLU A 155 -4.20 7.94 -7.50
CA GLU A 155 -4.89 7.89 -8.78
C GLU A 155 -6.16 7.09 -8.57
N VAL A 156 -7.28 7.57 -9.13
CA VAL A 156 -8.56 6.88 -9.04
C VAL A 156 -9.06 6.58 -10.44
N TYR A 157 -9.31 5.31 -10.71
CA TYR A 157 -9.83 4.80 -11.97
C TYR A 157 -11.20 4.21 -11.73
N LYS A 158 -12.14 4.53 -12.61
CA LYS A 158 -13.46 3.90 -12.67
C LYS A 158 -13.53 3.09 -13.95
N ALA A 159 -13.86 1.81 -13.83
CA ALA A 159 -14.09 0.90 -14.94
C ALA A 159 -15.57 0.47 -14.93
N GLN A 160 -16.22 0.60 -16.08
CA GLN A 160 -17.59 0.15 -16.28
C GLN A 160 -17.60 -1.31 -16.77
N PRO A 161 -18.65 -2.11 -16.46
CA PRO A 161 -18.72 -3.53 -16.79
C PRO A 161 -18.38 -3.88 -18.24
N GLU A 162 -18.85 -3.08 -19.20
CA GLU A 162 -18.66 -3.30 -20.63
C GLU A 162 -17.19 -3.20 -21.07
N HIS A 163 -16.36 -2.51 -20.29
CA HIS A 163 -14.92 -2.39 -20.52
C HIS A 163 -14.11 -3.45 -19.78
N LEU A 164 -14.74 -4.23 -18.91
CA LEU A 164 -14.07 -5.25 -18.10
C LEU A 164 -14.05 -6.59 -18.84
N ARG A 165 -12.86 -7.13 -19.02
CA ARG A 165 -12.67 -8.50 -19.51
C ARG A 165 -12.75 -9.49 -18.35
N PRO A 166 -13.13 -10.76 -18.62
CA PRO A 166 -13.03 -11.80 -17.61
C PRO A 166 -11.59 -11.94 -17.09
N SER A 167 -11.43 -12.01 -15.77
CA SER A 167 -10.12 -12.18 -15.15
C SER A 167 -9.74 -13.65 -15.16
N THR A 168 -8.71 -14.01 -15.93
CA THR A 168 -8.20 -15.39 -15.99
C THR A 168 -7.00 -15.56 -15.07
N TYR A 169 -7.07 -16.55 -14.19
CA TYR A 169 -6.00 -16.95 -13.29
C TYR A 169 -5.52 -18.34 -13.70
N ARG A 170 -4.21 -18.53 -13.80
CA ARG A 170 -3.59 -19.85 -13.98
C ARG A 170 -2.60 -20.06 -12.84
N TRP A 171 -2.92 -21.00 -11.96
CA TRP A 171 -2.00 -21.43 -10.91
C TRP A 171 -1.38 -22.76 -11.34
N SER A 172 -0.08 -22.74 -11.62
CA SER A 172 0.72 -23.95 -11.78
C SER A 172 1.22 -24.41 -10.42
N ARG A 173 1.17 -25.71 -10.12
CA ARG A 173 2.08 -26.25 -9.11
C ARG A 173 3.47 -26.20 -9.72
N GLN A 174 4.37 -25.41 -9.13
CA GLN A 174 5.79 -25.63 -9.36
C GLN A 174 6.12 -26.95 -8.67
N VAL A 175 6.67 -27.88 -9.45
CA VAL A 175 7.15 -29.19 -9.00
C VAL A 175 8.43 -29.03 -8.20
#